data_AF-A0A8J2UB82-F1
#
_entry.id   AF-A0A8J2UB82-F1
#
_cell.length_a   1.000
_cell.length_b   1.000
_cell.length_c   1.000
_cell.angle_alpha   90.00
_cell.angle_beta   90.00
_cell.angle_gamma   90.00
#
_symmetry.space_group_name_H-M   'P 1'
#
loop_
_entity.id
_entity.type
_entity.pdbx_description
1 polymer ?
#
loop_
_entity_poly.entity_id
_entity_poly.type
_entity_poly.pdbx_seq_one_letter_code
_entity_poly.pdbx_strand_id
1 'polypeptide(L)'
;MPKKFKFRIQPLLHYKNGNLRAGMSPMGFADEISERLHKPINILVRVSFDDPNILQQHDHGEKTEFDHLVIGYQDEKEFWLTFWMDKGDGLPIGIAFGSDKTVWITPSYKATRFIKKLSDGQVRKVFQHLFEHPEDRAIGINRHI
;
A
#
# COMPACT_ATOMS: atom_id res chain seq x y z
N MET A 1 -4.71 -24.42 -15.69
CA MET A 1 -4.65 -24.08 -14.26
C MET A 1 -4.63 -22.56 -14.11
N PRO A 2 -5.41 -21.95 -13.19
CA PRO A 2 -5.35 -20.51 -12.98
C PRO A 2 -3.93 -20.12 -12.53
N LYS A 3 -3.36 -19.06 -13.12
CA LYS A 3 -2.07 -18.51 -12.69
C LYS A 3 -2.18 -18.15 -11.20
N LYS A 4 -1.25 -18.67 -10.37
CA LYS A 4 -1.17 -18.30 -8.95
C LYS A 4 -1.00 -16.79 -8.84
N PHE A 5 -1.77 -16.15 -7.96
CA PHE A 5 -1.59 -14.75 -7.63
C PHE A 5 -0.20 -14.55 -7.03
N LYS A 6 0.60 -13.67 -7.65
CA LYS A 6 1.96 -13.32 -7.24
C LYS A 6 2.11 -11.82 -7.24
N PHE A 7 2.78 -11.31 -6.23
CA PHE A 7 3.12 -9.90 -6.08
C PHE A 7 4.51 -9.79 -5.45
N ARG A 8 5.10 -8.60 -5.57
CA ARG A 8 6.35 -8.20 -4.93
C ARG A 8 6.11 -7.00 -4.05
N ILE A 9 6.86 -6.95 -2.96
CA ILE A 9 6.86 -5.86 -2.01
C ILE A 9 8.21 -5.16 -2.09
N GLN A 10 8.19 -3.83 -2.18
CA GLN A 10 9.37 -2.99 -2.15
C GLN A 10 9.18 -1.90 -1.08
N PRO A 11 9.90 -1.97 0.05
CA PRO A 11 9.94 -0.87 0.99
C PRO A 11 10.53 0.38 0.32
N LEU A 12 9.89 1.54 0.53
CA LEU A 12 10.35 2.80 -0.07
C LEU A 12 10.97 3.75 0.96
N LEU A 13 10.59 3.61 2.24
CA LEU A 13 11.14 4.43 3.31
C LEU A 13 12.58 4.03 3.63
N HIS A 14 13.40 5.04 3.85
CA HIS A 14 14.76 4.91 4.36
C HIS A 14 15.11 6.14 5.20
N TYR A 15 16.06 5.97 6.12
CA TYR A 15 16.57 7.10 6.90
C TYR A 15 17.70 7.81 6.15
N LYS A 16 17.64 9.13 6.12
CA LYS A 16 18.75 9.99 5.70
C LYS A 16 18.82 11.19 6.64
N ASN A 17 19.95 11.35 7.34
CA ASN A 17 20.18 12.43 8.30
C ASN A 17 19.07 12.53 9.37
N GLY A 18 18.70 11.40 9.98
CA GLY A 18 17.66 11.34 11.01
C GLY A 18 16.22 11.56 10.53
N ASN A 19 16.02 11.79 9.23
CA ASN A 19 14.70 11.99 8.64
C ASN A 19 14.29 10.80 7.79
N LEU A 20 13.00 10.44 7.87
CA LEU A 20 12.39 9.43 7.02
C LEU A 20 12.21 10.01 5.61
N ARG A 21 12.65 9.28 4.59
CA ARG A 21 12.64 9.72 3.20
C ARG A 21 12.18 8.59 2.29
N ALA A 22 11.61 8.95 1.15
CA ALA A 22 11.37 8.10 -0.01
C ALA A 22 11.59 8.91 -1.29
N GLY A 23 11.40 8.28 -2.47
CA GLY A 23 11.34 9.00 -3.73
C GLY A 23 10.26 10.09 -3.70
N MET A 24 10.48 11.22 -4.38
CA MET A 24 9.62 12.41 -4.28
C MET A 24 8.14 12.11 -4.54
N SER A 25 7.81 11.40 -5.62
CA SER A 25 6.41 11.12 -5.98
C SER A 25 5.72 10.20 -4.97
N PRO A 26 6.26 9.01 -4.61
CA PRO A 26 5.63 8.17 -3.60
C PRO A 26 5.53 8.82 -2.22
N MET A 27 6.53 9.63 -1.83
CA MET A 27 6.49 10.36 -0.56
C MET A 27 5.41 11.43 -0.57
N GLY A 28 5.33 12.25 -1.62
CA GLY A 28 4.32 13.31 -1.73
C GLY A 28 2.90 12.76 -1.68
N PHE A 29 2.62 11.69 -2.42
CA PHE A 29 1.32 11.01 -2.35
C PHE A 29 1.03 10.44 -0.95
N ALA A 30 2.06 9.89 -0.29
CA ALA A 30 1.90 9.38 1.07
C ALA A 30 1.57 10.52 2.05
N ASP A 31 2.27 11.66 1.97
CA ASP A 31 2.02 12.84 2.80
C ASP A 31 0.59 13.36 2.62
N GLU A 32 0.10 13.47 1.37
CA GLU A 32 -1.29 13.85 1.07
C GLU A 32 -2.32 12.89 1.71
N ILE A 33 -2.06 11.58 1.68
CA ILE A 33 -2.94 10.59 2.30
C ILE A 33 -2.89 10.70 3.83
N SER A 34 -1.70 10.94 4.41
CA SER A 34 -1.53 11.17 5.85
C SER A 34 -2.33 12.37 6.32
N GLU A 35 -2.22 13.50 5.61
CA GLU A 35 -2.98 14.71 5.91
C GLU A 35 -4.49 14.45 5.83
N ARG A 36 -4.95 13.83 4.73
CA ARG A 36 -6.37 13.51 4.54
C ARG A 36 -6.93 12.63 5.65
N LEU A 37 -6.15 11.66 6.13
CA LEU A 37 -6.58 10.69 7.13
C LEU A 37 -6.22 11.07 8.57
N HIS A 38 -5.49 12.18 8.76
CA HIS A 38 -4.99 12.65 10.05
C HIS A 38 -4.21 11.55 10.79
N LYS A 39 -3.36 10.82 10.07
CA LYS A 39 -2.57 9.69 10.59
C LYS A 39 -1.11 9.83 10.20
N PRO A 40 -0.16 9.64 11.14
CA PRO A 40 1.27 9.65 10.82
C PRO A 40 1.63 8.53 9.84
N ILE A 41 2.83 8.61 9.25
CA ILE A 41 3.37 7.56 8.37
C ILE A 41 4.73 7.11 8.88
N ASN A 42 4.87 5.80 9.06
CA ASN A 42 6.17 5.16 9.22
C ASN A 42 6.31 3.89 8.40
N ILE A 43 5.35 3.61 7.50
CA ILE A 43 5.34 2.52 6.53
C ILE A 43 4.94 3.09 5.17
N LEU A 44 5.81 2.94 4.17
CA LEU A 44 5.51 3.21 2.76
C LEU A 44 6.15 2.13 1.91
N VAL A 45 5.31 1.44 1.15
CA VAL A 45 5.69 0.24 0.42
C VAL A 45 5.04 0.25 -0.96
N ARG A 46 5.81 -0.07 -2.00
CA ARG A 46 5.28 -0.33 -3.33
C ARG A 46 4.91 -1.81 -3.48
N VAL A 47 3.75 -2.04 -4.06
CA VAL A 47 3.24 -3.37 -4.43
C VAL A 47 3.28 -3.49 -5.95
N SER A 48 3.95 -4.52 -6.46
CA SER A 48 3.96 -4.83 -7.89
C SER A 48 3.37 -6.20 -8.15
N PHE A 49 2.62 -6.35 -9.23
CA PHE A 49 1.99 -7.63 -9.59
C PHE A 49 2.71 -8.26 -10.78
N ASP A 50 2.91 -9.59 -10.73
CA ASP A 50 3.47 -10.33 -11.87
C ASP A 50 2.49 -10.37 -13.07
N ASP A 51 1.18 -10.22 -12.81
CA ASP A 51 0.17 -10.05 -13.85
C ASP A 51 0.04 -8.56 -14.18
N PRO A 52 0.54 -8.11 -15.34
CA PRO A 52 0.56 -6.70 -15.71
C PRO A 52 -0.82 -6.18 -16.11
N ASN A 53 -1.90 -6.94 -15.93
CA ASN A 53 -3.28 -6.47 -16.16
C ASN A 53 -4.00 -6.11 -14.86
N ILE A 54 -3.44 -6.47 -13.70
CA ILE A 54 -4.00 -6.13 -12.40
C ILE A 54 -3.92 -4.62 -12.21
N LEU A 55 -5.07 -4.01 -11.88
CA LEU A 55 -5.23 -2.57 -11.63
C LEU A 55 -4.80 -1.66 -12.80
N GLN A 56 -4.74 -2.23 -14.00
CA GLN A 56 -4.54 -1.45 -15.22
C GLN A 56 -5.84 -0.87 -15.75
N GLN A 57 -5.75 0.36 -16.26
CA GLN A 57 -6.80 1.00 -17.04
C GLN A 57 -6.33 1.19 -18.47
N HIS A 58 -7.28 1.28 -19.41
CA HIS A 58 -6.99 1.79 -20.73
C HIS A 58 -7.30 3.29 -20.74
N ASP A 59 -6.33 4.09 -21.14
CA ASP A 59 -6.52 5.50 -21.40
C ASP A 59 -6.03 5.80 -22.82
N HIS A 60 -6.91 6.35 -23.65
CA HIS A 60 -6.65 6.61 -25.08
C HIS A 60 -6.04 5.46 -25.90
N GLY A 61 -6.28 4.20 -25.51
CA GLY A 61 -5.76 3.01 -26.18
C GLY A 61 -4.43 2.50 -25.60
N GLU A 62 -3.81 3.25 -24.69
CA GLU A 62 -2.59 2.86 -23.98
C GLU A 62 -2.92 2.33 -22.57
N LYS A 63 -1.96 1.62 -21.99
CA LYS A 63 -2.05 1.10 -20.61
C LYS A 63 -1.50 2.14 -19.64
N THR A 64 -2.25 2.41 -18.58
CA THR A 64 -1.84 3.34 -17.53
C THR A 64 -0.80 2.73 -16.59
N GLU A 65 0.31 3.40 -16.35
CA GLU A 65 1.28 3.00 -15.32
C GLU A 65 1.04 3.80 -14.03
N PHE A 66 0.34 3.19 -13.07
CA PHE A 66 0.12 3.75 -11.75
C PHE A 66 0.93 3.00 -10.70
N ASP A 67 1.45 3.74 -9.73
CA ASP A 67 2.04 3.15 -8.55
C ASP A 67 0.95 2.57 -7.65
N HIS A 68 1.22 1.41 -7.04
CA HIS A 68 0.35 0.82 -6.04
C HIS A 68 1.07 0.85 -4.70
N LEU A 69 0.55 1.62 -3.77
CA LEU A 69 1.26 1.97 -2.54
C LEU A 69 0.46 1.51 -1.32
N VAL A 70 1.11 0.77 -0.43
CA VAL A 70 0.63 0.59 0.93
C VAL A 70 1.30 1.64 1.80
N ILE A 71 0.46 2.49 2.38
CA ILE A 71 0.83 3.59 3.27
C ILE A 71 0.32 3.23 4.65
N GLY A 72 1.08 3.53 5.69
CA GLY A 72 0.60 3.22 7.02
C GLY A 72 1.47 3.66 8.17
N TYR A 73 1.00 3.26 9.33
CA TYR A 73 1.63 3.51 10.62
C TYR A 73 1.57 2.25 11.47
N GLN A 74 2.60 2.03 12.26
CA GLN A 74 2.61 1.04 13.31
C GLN A 74 3.38 1.55 14.52
N ASP A 75 2.81 1.35 15.71
CA ASP A 75 3.51 1.39 16.98
C ASP A 75 3.29 0.10 17.78
N GLU A 76 3.56 0.13 19.08
CA GLU A 76 3.42 -1.01 19.98
C GLU A 76 1.97 -1.48 20.19
N LYS A 77 0.99 -0.60 19.96
CA LYS A 77 -0.42 -0.80 20.34
C LYS A 77 -1.35 -0.86 19.14
N GLU A 78 -1.04 -0.09 18.10
CA GLU A 78 -1.86 0.01 16.91
C GLU A 78 -1.04 -0.17 15.64
N PHE A 79 -1.68 -0.77 14.64
CA PHE A 79 -1.22 -0.64 13.28
C PHE A 79 -2.40 -0.24 12.39
N TRP A 80 -2.07 0.52 11.37
CA TRP A 80 -3.00 0.95 10.35
C TRP A 80 -2.28 0.97 9.01
N LEU A 81 -2.82 0.22 8.04
CA LEU A 81 -2.33 0.19 6.67
C LEU A 81 -3.48 0.54 5.73
N THR A 82 -3.16 1.26 4.67
CA THR A 82 -4.10 1.59 3.61
C THR A 82 -3.43 1.37 2.26
N PHE A 83 -4.12 0.67 1.38
CA PHE A 83 -3.62 0.31 0.06
C PHE A 83 -4.27 1.22 -0.98
N TRP A 84 -3.45 1.87 -1.79
CA TRP A 84 -3.86 2.86 -2.79
C TRP A 84 -3.29 2.55 -4.17
N MET A 85 -3.98 3.02 -5.19
CA MET A 85 -3.42 3.25 -6.50
C MET A 85 -3.23 4.76 -6.67
N ASP A 86 -2.00 5.18 -6.92
CA ASP A 86 -1.62 6.59 -7.11
C ASP A 86 -2.04 7.04 -8.51
N LYS A 87 -3.22 7.68 -8.58
CA LYS A 87 -3.80 8.18 -9.83
C LYS A 87 -4.60 9.46 -9.63
N GLY A 88 -4.02 10.62 -9.94
CA GLY A 88 -4.65 11.91 -9.61
C GLY A 88 -4.94 11.98 -8.10
N ASP A 89 -6.21 12.01 -7.71
CA ASP A 89 -6.65 12.07 -6.30
C ASP A 89 -6.43 10.77 -5.48
N GLY A 90 -5.88 9.74 -6.12
CA GLY A 90 -5.66 8.43 -5.53
C GLY A 90 -6.93 7.60 -5.42
N LEU A 91 -6.82 6.29 -5.66
CA LEU A 91 -7.93 5.35 -5.51
C LEU A 91 -7.67 4.41 -4.31
N PRO A 92 -8.55 4.40 -3.29
CA PRO A 92 -8.39 3.47 -2.19
C PRO A 92 -8.74 2.05 -2.65
N ILE A 93 -7.78 1.14 -2.51
CA ILE A 93 -7.93 -0.28 -2.82
C ILE A 93 -8.51 -1.00 -1.61
N GLY A 94 -7.98 -0.75 -0.44
CA GLY A 94 -8.50 -1.27 0.81
C GLY A 94 -7.76 -0.76 2.03
N ILE A 95 -8.30 -1.03 3.20
CA ILE A 95 -7.73 -0.61 4.49
C ILE A 95 -7.60 -1.84 5.36
N ALA A 96 -6.48 -1.94 6.09
CA ALA A 96 -6.27 -2.88 7.17
C ALA A 96 -6.04 -2.10 8.47
N PHE A 97 -6.90 -2.33 9.46
CA PHE A 97 -6.70 -1.83 10.82
C PHE A 97 -6.50 -3.00 11.75
N GLY A 98 -5.62 -2.85 12.73
CA GLY A 98 -5.63 -3.75 13.86
C GLY A 98 -5.10 -3.16 15.15
N SER A 99 -5.72 -3.67 16.18
CA SER A 99 -5.47 -3.46 17.58
C SER A 99 -5.75 -4.82 18.22
N ASP A 100 -4.92 -5.25 19.15
CA ASP A 100 -5.11 -6.49 19.90
C ASP A 100 -5.39 -7.73 19.01
N LYS A 101 -4.44 -8.02 18.11
CA LYS A 101 -4.40 -9.21 17.22
C LYS A 101 -5.54 -9.36 16.21
N THR A 102 -6.46 -8.39 16.13
CA THR A 102 -7.58 -8.46 15.19
C THR A 102 -7.31 -7.58 13.98
N VAL A 103 -7.40 -8.15 12.77
CA VAL A 103 -7.16 -7.44 11.50
C VAL A 103 -8.46 -7.31 10.72
N TRP A 104 -8.91 -6.08 10.48
CA TRP A 104 -10.10 -5.78 9.68
C TRP A 104 -9.69 -5.31 8.29
N ILE A 105 -10.11 -6.01 7.24
CA ILE A 105 -9.74 -5.69 5.85
C ILE A 105 -10.99 -5.36 5.03
N THR A 106 -11.07 -4.12 4.54
CA THR A 106 -12.20 -3.63 3.75
C THR A 106 -11.73 -3.15 2.36
N PRO A 107 -12.11 -3.82 1.26
CA PRO A 107 -11.86 -3.34 -0.10
C PRO A 107 -12.77 -2.15 -0.46
N SER A 108 -12.21 -1.14 -1.13
CA SER A 108 -12.85 0.18 -1.28
C SER A 108 -13.23 0.58 -2.72
N TYR A 109 -12.81 -0.15 -3.75
CA TYR A 109 -12.94 0.31 -5.15
C TYR A 109 -13.87 -0.56 -6.01
N LYS A 110 -15.18 -0.44 -5.78
CA LYS A 110 -16.16 -1.26 -6.52
C LYS A 110 -16.52 -0.68 -7.90
N ALA A 111 -16.53 0.65 -8.07
CA ALA A 111 -17.09 1.30 -9.26
C ALA A 111 -16.10 1.52 -10.43
N THR A 112 -14.79 1.39 -10.23
CA THR A 112 -13.79 1.71 -11.27
C THR A 112 -13.68 0.57 -12.31
N ARG A 113 -13.54 0.91 -13.61
CA ARG A 113 -13.25 -0.07 -14.67
C ARG A 113 -11.75 -0.34 -14.74
N PHE A 114 -11.38 -1.60 -14.52
CA PHE A 114 -10.01 -2.11 -14.65
C PHE A 114 -10.02 -3.30 -15.60
N ILE A 115 -8.90 -3.55 -16.28
CA ILE A 115 -8.71 -4.79 -17.05
C ILE A 115 -8.87 -6.00 -16.12
N LYS A 116 -8.25 -5.94 -14.94
CA LYS A 116 -8.41 -6.92 -13.88
C LYS A 116 -8.36 -6.28 -12.50
N LYS A 117 -9.39 -6.55 -11.68
CA LYS A 117 -9.42 -6.13 -10.26
C LYS A 117 -8.74 -7.17 -9.39
N LEU A 118 -8.21 -6.72 -8.25
CA LEU A 118 -7.94 -7.63 -7.14
C LEU A 118 -9.28 -8.06 -6.53
N SER A 119 -9.43 -9.36 -6.32
CA SER A 119 -10.46 -9.89 -5.43
C SER A 119 -10.14 -9.55 -3.98
N ASP A 120 -11.16 -9.59 -3.12
CA ASP A 120 -11.01 -9.38 -1.68
C ASP A 120 -9.94 -10.31 -1.07
N GLY A 121 -9.90 -11.58 -1.50
CA GLY A 121 -8.88 -12.54 -1.07
C GLY A 121 -7.46 -12.17 -1.49
N GLN A 122 -7.29 -11.48 -2.63
CA GLN A 122 -5.97 -10.99 -3.06
C GLN A 122 -5.54 -9.75 -2.29
N VAL A 123 -6.47 -8.82 -2.02
CA VAL A 123 -6.19 -7.66 -1.15
C VAL A 123 -5.80 -8.15 0.26
N ARG A 124 -6.54 -9.13 0.81
CA ARG A 124 -6.20 -9.74 2.10
C ARG A 124 -4.81 -10.37 2.11
N LYS A 125 -4.42 -11.07 1.04
CA LYS A 125 -3.08 -11.66 0.92
C LYS A 125 -1.96 -10.62 0.94
N VAL A 126 -2.15 -9.45 0.32
CA VAL A 126 -1.15 -8.37 0.37
C VAL A 126 -0.98 -7.86 1.80
N PHE A 127 -2.08 -7.56 2.49
CA PHE A 127 -2.00 -7.11 3.88
C PHE A 127 -1.44 -8.19 4.82
N GLN A 128 -1.89 -9.43 4.69
CA GLN A 128 -1.41 -10.56 5.49
C GLN A 128 0.10 -10.75 5.33
N HIS A 129 0.62 -10.67 4.10
CA HIS A 129 2.06 -10.72 3.85
C HIS A 129 2.80 -9.62 4.62
N LEU A 130 2.32 -8.38 4.56
CA LEU A 130 2.92 -7.27 5.30
C LEU A 130 2.82 -7.42 6.82
N PHE A 131 1.88 -8.23 7.34
CA PHE A 131 1.80 -8.57 8.76
C PHE A 131 2.80 -9.64 9.16
N GLU A 132 2.90 -10.69 8.36
CA GLU A 132 3.74 -11.87 8.61
C GLU A 132 5.23 -11.59 8.33
N HIS A 133 5.53 -10.61 7.48
CA HIS A 133 6.87 -10.22 7.06
C HIS A 133 7.18 -8.76 7.45
N PRO A 134 7.42 -8.47 8.75
CA PRO A 134 7.75 -7.13 9.21
C PRO A 134 9.00 -6.51 8.55
N GLU A 135 9.91 -7.33 8.05
CA GLU A 135 11.09 -6.92 7.28
C GLU A 135 10.75 -6.25 5.94
N ASP A 136 9.61 -6.61 5.36
CA ASP A 136 9.13 -6.11 4.07
C ASP A 136 8.36 -4.78 4.21
N ARG A 137 8.14 -4.32 5.44
CA ARG A 137 7.73 -2.95 5.75
C ARG A 137 8.94 -2.25 6.37
N ALA A 138 9.54 -1.32 5.64
CA ALA A 138 10.56 -0.45 6.24
C ALA A 138 9.85 0.41 7.30
N ILE A 139 9.98 0.02 8.57
CA ILE A 139 9.43 0.80 9.67
C ILE A 139 10.46 1.86 10.03
N GLY A 140 10.05 3.12 9.94
CA GLY A 140 10.76 4.23 10.55
C GLY A 140 10.67 4.18 12.08
N ILE A 141 11.26 3.17 12.73
CA ILE A 141 11.38 3.16 14.19
C ILE A 141 12.64 3.93 14.55
N ASN A 142 12.46 5.10 15.18
CA ASN A 142 13.54 5.75 15.91
C ASN A 142 13.92 4.80 17.07
N ARG A 143 15.00 4.02 16.93
CA ARG A 143 15.53 3.16 18.01
C ARG A 143 16.28 4.00 19.08
N HIS A 144 15.63 5.04 19.58
CA HIS A 144 16.10 5.81 20.72
C HIS A 144 14.96 5.93 21.73
N ILE A 145 14.78 4.84 22.48
CA ILE A 145 14.39 4.90 23.89
C ILE A 145 15.62 4.48 24.67
#